data_AF-A0A6G3CV70-F1
#
_entry.id   AF-A0A6G3CV70-F1
#
_cell.length_a   1.000
_cell.length_b   1.000
_cell.length_c   1.000
_cell.angle_alpha   90.00
_cell.angle_beta   90.00
_cell.angle_gamma   90.00
#
_symmetry.space_group_name_H-M   'P 1'
#
loop_
_entity.id
_entity.type
_entity.pdbx_description
1 polymer ?
#
loop_
_entity_poly.entity_id
_entity_poly.type
_entity_poly.pdbx_seq_one_letter_code
_entity_poly.pdbx_strand_id
1 'polypeptide(L)'
;MTDTTSLPLPASTEDDHYGEISVELLGEHREKLVVSGERIPTVTIVRAPEAEVDDHIVIGTRDPRHLTITVDGEDATIKPGKGKLRRQTYRVDVHHGGIHYRLVPNSIPFSKLTRDGKHLGDFSSDGDRRVIAEWQEEAGTPEALDAAIGYALSAAFGTGGQPMWMMLVDAISAALP
;
A
#
# COMPACT_ATOMS: atom_id res chain seq x y z
N MET A 1 -11.50 35.25 -5.78
CA MET A 1 -10.43 34.40 -6.34
C MET A 1 -10.61 33.05 -5.69
N THR A 2 -11.28 32.12 -6.36
CA THR A 2 -11.35 30.72 -5.93
C THR A 2 -9.97 30.13 -6.17
N ASP A 3 -9.26 29.86 -5.08
CA ASP A 3 -8.04 29.07 -5.09
C ASP A 3 -8.47 27.66 -5.52
N THR A 4 -8.28 27.35 -6.80
CA THR A 4 -8.43 25.99 -7.29
C THR A 4 -7.27 25.22 -6.68
N THR A 5 -7.47 24.68 -5.48
CA THR A 5 -6.59 23.65 -4.94
C THR A 5 -6.66 22.49 -5.93
N SER A 6 -5.71 22.45 -6.87
CA SER A 6 -5.52 21.32 -7.76
C SER A 6 -5.43 20.09 -6.87
N LEU A 7 -6.42 19.20 -6.97
CA LEU A 7 -6.32 17.88 -6.37
C LEU A 7 -4.97 17.31 -6.84
N PRO A 8 -4.15 16.78 -5.92
CA PRO A 8 -2.86 16.22 -6.31
C PRO A 8 -3.11 15.16 -7.38
N LEU A 9 -2.46 15.32 -8.54
CA LEU A 9 -2.60 14.38 -9.65
C LEU A 9 -2.38 12.94 -9.15
N PRO A 10 -3.09 11.95 -9.74
CA PRO A 10 -2.82 10.55 -9.49
C PRO A 10 -1.33 10.26 -9.66
N ALA A 11 -0.78 9.45 -8.77
CA ALA A 11 0.53 8.87 -8.98
C ALA A 11 0.33 7.64 -9.85
N SER A 12 0.82 7.67 -11.09
CA SER A 12 0.76 6.51 -11.98
C SER A 12 2.09 5.80 -12.12
N THR A 13 2.01 4.49 -12.38
CA THR A 13 3.16 3.61 -12.65
C THR A 13 2.76 2.61 -13.72
N GLU A 14 3.65 2.35 -14.68
CA GLU A 14 3.45 1.32 -15.70
C GLU A 14 3.81 -0.06 -15.12
N ASP A 15 2.91 -1.03 -15.27
CA ASP A 15 3.13 -2.44 -14.96
C ASP A 15 3.18 -3.27 -16.26
N ASP A 16 4.16 -4.16 -16.38
CA ASP A 16 4.38 -4.94 -17.60
C ASP A 16 3.20 -5.86 -17.96
N HIS A 17 2.43 -6.31 -16.98
CA HIS A 17 1.27 -7.19 -17.18
C HIS A 17 -0.05 -6.43 -17.26
N TYR A 18 -0.20 -5.31 -16.55
CA TYR A 18 -1.48 -4.62 -16.35
C TYR A 18 -1.56 -3.19 -16.89
N GLY A 19 -0.43 -2.63 -17.32
CA GLY A 19 -0.35 -1.33 -17.95
C GLY A 19 -0.31 -0.23 -16.90
N GLU A 20 -0.81 0.96 -17.23
CA GLU A 20 -0.83 2.06 -16.29
C GLU A 20 -1.75 1.76 -15.08
N ILE A 21 -1.14 1.81 -13.89
CA ILE A 21 -1.82 1.71 -12.60
C ILE A 21 -1.77 3.08 -11.94
N SER A 22 -2.93 3.61 -11.59
CA SER A 22 -3.10 4.91 -10.93
C SER A 22 -3.44 4.73 -9.45
N VAL A 23 -2.77 5.54 -8.61
CA VAL A 23 -3.04 5.65 -7.18
C VAL A 23 -3.44 7.07 -6.84
N GLU A 24 -4.64 7.22 -6.29
CA GLU A 24 -5.19 8.48 -5.83
C GLU A 24 -5.35 8.47 -4.31
N LEU A 25 -5.11 9.64 -3.71
CA LEU A 25 -5.34 9.88 -2.30
C LEU A 25 -6.26 11.09 -2.18
N LEU A 26 -7.48 10.82 -1.78
CA LEU A 26 -8.64 11.70 -1.84
C LEU A 26 -9.14 12.03 -0.43
N GLY A 27 -9.99 13.05 -0.36
CA GLY A 27 -10.53 13.59 0.89
C GLY A 27 -9.67 14.71 1.45
N GLU A 28 -10.29 15.59 2.25
CA GLU A 28 -9.62 16.75 2.84
C GLU A 28 -8.45 16.34 3.75
N HIS A 29 -8.58 15.17 4.38
CA HIS A 29 -7.60 14.61 5.31
C HIS A 29 -6.93 13.35 4.75
N ARG A 30 -6.98 13.15 3.42
CA ARG A 30 -6.34 12.02 2.74
C ARG A 30 -6.83 10.67 3.30
N GLU A 31 -8.11 10.59 3.60
CA GLU A 31 -8.75 9.45 4.23
C GLU A 31 -9.21 8.37 3.25
N LYS A 32 -9.15 8.62 1.94
CA LYS A 32 -9.57 7.66 0.91
C LYS A 32 -8.45 7.40 -0.09
N LEU A 33 -7.98 6.16 -0.19
CA LEU A 33 -7.04 5.73 -1.22
C LEU A 33 -7.78 4.93 -2.28
N VAL A 34 -7.53 5.23 -3.55
CA VAL A 34 -8.12 4.53 -4.71
C VAL A 34 -6.99 4.05 -5.60
N VAL A 35 -7.01 2.76 -5.94
CA VAL A 35 -6.17 2.15 -6.98
C VAL A 35 -7.06 1.73 -8.13
N SER A 36 -6.69 2.12 -9.34
CA SER A 36 -7.42 1.80 -10.57
C SER A 36 -6.48 1.68 -11.76
N GLY A 37 -6.89 0.94 -12.78
CA GLY A 37 -6.21 0.81 -14.06
C GLY A 37 -7.14 0.13 -15.06
N GLU A 38 -6.82 0.19 -16.35
CA GLU A 38 -7.70 -0.37 -17.40
C GLU A 38 -7.89 -1.88 -17.27
N ARG A 39 -6.87 -2.59 -16.76
CA ARG A 39 -6.82 -4.06 -16.71
C ARG A 39 -6.89 -4.64 -15.29
N ILE A 40 -7.25 -3.82 -14.30
CA ILE A 40 -7.38 -4.25 -12.90
C ILE A 40 -8.70 -3.76 -12.29
N PRO A 41 -9.27 -4.49 -11.32
CA PRO A 41 -10.41 -3.98 -10.56
C PRO A 41 -10.00 -2.74 -9.75
N THR A 42 -10.98 -1.89 -9.47
CA THR A 42 -10.79 -0.71 -8.61
C THR A 42 -10.77 -1.14 -7.15
N VAL A 43 -9.69 -0.83 -6.43
CA VAL A 43 -9.60 -1.05 -4.99
C VAL A 43 -9.68 0.28 -4.27
N THR A 44 -10.60 0.39 -3.31
CA THR A 44 -10.74 1.57 -2.46
C THR A 44 -10.49 1.20 -1.02
N ILE A 45 -9.61 1.94 -0.33
CA ILE A 45 -9.41 1.85 1.12
C ILE A 45 -9.86 3.16 1.74
N VAL A 46 -10.70 3.11 2.78
CA VAL A 46 -11.18 4.31 3.48
C VAL A 46 -10.81 4.22 4.95
N ARG A 47 -10.24 5.29 5.48
CA ARG A 47 -10.08 5.57 6.91
C ARG A 47 -11.33 6.29 7.42
N ALA A 48 -11.89 5.81 8.51
CA ALA A 48 -13.00 6.48 9.18
C ALA A 48 -12.54 7.86 9.74
N PRO A 49 -13.38 8.91 9.67
CA PRO A 49 -12.99 10.27 10.00
C PRO A 49 -12.59 10.47 11.47
N GLU A 50 -13.09 9.63 12.38
CA GLU A 50 -12.80 9.68 13.82
C GLU A 50 -11.48 8.99 14.22
N ALA A 51 -10.79 8.35 13.28
CA ALA A 51 -9.54 7.66 13.56
C ALA A 51 -8.42 8.65 13.94
N GLU A 52 -7.61 8.28 14.93
CA GLU A 52 -6.33 8.97 15.16
C GLU A 52 -5.42 8.81 13.94
N VAL A 53 -4.84 9.93 13.48
CA VAL A 53 -3.98 9.99 12.31
C VAL A 53 -2.51 9.92 12.74
N ASP A 54 -1.79 8.98 12.13
CA ASP A 54 -0.34 8.86 12.17
C ASP A 54 0.21 9.26 10.80
N ASP A 55 0.91 10.39 10.75
CA ASP A 55 1.46 11.00 9.53
C ASP A 55 2.53 10.13 8.84
N HIS A 56 3.02 9.06 9.50
CA HIS A 56 3.95 8.11 8.90
C HIS A 56 3.27 6.99 8.10
N ILE A 57 1.93 6.94 8.12
CA ILE A 57 1.14 5.97 7.36
C ILE A 57 0.35 6.73 6.30
N VAL A 58 0.45 6.33 5.03
CA VAL A 58 -0.17 7.07 3.92
C VAL A 58 -1.70 7.15 4.07
N ILE A 59 -2.36 6.04 4.42
CA ILE A 59 -3.79 6.04 4.75
C ILE A 59 -4.09 6.56 6.17
N GLY A 60 -3.06 6.95 6.92
CA GLY A 60 -3.10 7.60 8.24
C GLY A 60 -3.35 6.69 9.44
N THR A 61 -3.76 5.44 9.28
CA THR A 61 -3.90 4.54 10.44
C THR A 61 -3.65 3.08 10.08
N ARG A 62 -3.28 2.30 11.09
CA ARG A 62 -3.19 0.83 11.01
C ARG A 62 -4.24 0.14 11.88
N ASP A 63 -5.13 0.90 12.54
CA ASP A 63 -6.21 0.28 13.32
C ASP A 63 -7.27 -0.28 12.36
N PRO A 64 -7.43 -1.62 12.27
CA PRO A 64 -8.38 -2.23 11.34
C PRO A 64 -9.83 -1.83 11.62
N ARG A 65 -10.15 -1.35 12.84
CA ARG A 65 -11.51 -0.95 13.19
C ARG A 65 -11.95 0.33 12.50
N HIS A 66 -11.00 1.13 12.04
CA HIS A 66 -11.25 2.38 11.33
C HIS A 66 -10.93 2.27 9.84
N LEU A 67 -10.77 1.07 9.30
CA LEU A 67 -10.42 0.84 7.90
C LEU A 67 -11.47 -0.04 7.22
N THR A 68 -11.92 0.39 6.06
CA THR A 68 -12.70 -0.43 5.13
C THR A 68 -11.93 -0.60 3.83
N ILE A 69 -12.18 -1.71 3.13
CA ILE A 69 -11.65 -1.97 1.80
C ILE A 69 -12.76 -2.51 0.92
N THR A 70 -12.84 -2.04 -0.32
CA THR A 70 -13.74 -2.57 -1.34
C THR A 70 -12.99 -2.87 -2.64
N VAL A 71 -13.42 -3.90 -3.35
CA VAL A 71 -12.93 -4.29 -4.68
C VAL A 71 -14.10 -4.18 -5.67
N ASP A 72 -14.03 -3.28 -6.64
CA ASP A 72 -15.14 -2.92 -7.54
C ASP A 72 -16.46 -2.61 -6.79
N GLY A 73 -16.33 -2.07 -5.57
CA GLY A 73 -17.45 -1.77 -4.68
C GLY A 73 -17.94 -2.95 -3.83
N GLU A 74 -17.41 -4.16 -4.01
CA GLU A 74 -17.69 -5.30 -3.14
C GLU A 74 -16.83 -5.25 -1.87
N ASP A 75 -17.45 -5.53 -0.72
CA ASP A 75 -16.77 -5.47 0.58
C ASP A 75 -15.70 -6.56 0.71
N ALA A 76 -14.53 -6.14 1.20
CA ALA A 76 -13.46 -7.03 1.64
C ALA A 76 -13.07 -6.71 3.09
N THR A 77 -12.31 -7.61 3.72
CA THR A 77 -11.78 -7.34 5.07
C THR A 77 -10.30 -7.02 4.99
N ILE A 78 -9.86 -6.02 5.77
CA ILE A 78 -8.46 -5.61 5.88
C ILE A 78 -8.01 -5.65 7.34
N LYS A 79 -6.83 -6.23 7.60
CA LYS A 79 -6.27 -6.38 8.94
C LYS A 79 -4.78 -6.04 8.93
N PRO A 80 -4.41 -4.77 9.10
CA PRO A 80 -3.02 -4.41 9.33
C PRO A 80 -2.54 -4.97 10.68
N GLY A 81 -1.33 -5.51 10.69
CA GLY A 81 -0.63 -5.91 11.90
C GLY A 81 -0.24 -4.69 12.72
N LYS A 82 -0.14 -4.88 14.04
CA LYS A 82 0.10 -3.79 15.01
C LYS A 82 1.45 -3.09 14.86
N GLY A 83 2.45 -3.68 14.19
CA GLY A 83 3.73 -3.03 13.89
C GLY A 83 4.63 -2.70 15.10
N LYS A 84 4.49 -3.38 16.25
CA LYS A 84 5.15 -2.95 17.51
C LYS A 84 6.45 -3.66 17.89
N LEU A 85 6.88 -4.71 17.18
CA LEU A 85 7.96 -5.58 17.68
C LEU A 85 9.04 -5.94 16.65
N ARG A 86 8.64 -6.56 15.54
CA ARG A 86 9.54 -7.00 14.47
C ARG A 86 9.02 -6.46 13.15
N ARG A 87 9.90 -6.22 12.17
CA ARG A 87 9.50 -5.70 10.86
C ARG A 87 8.36 -6.51 10.20
N GLN A 88 8.38 -7.83 10.35
CA GLN A 88 7.32 -8.72 9.86
C GLN A 88 5.93 -8.49 10.52
N THR A 89 5.88 -7.83 11.67
CA THR A 89 4.61 -7.47 12.36
C THR A 89 3.88 -6.30 11.71
N TYR A 90 4.49 -5.66 10.71
CA TYR A 90 3.86 -4.68 9.83
C TYR A 90 3.09 -5.31 8.67
N ARG A 91 2.95 -6.64 8.64
CA ARG A 91 2.12 -7.33 7.65
C ARG A 91 0.71 -6.73 7.55
N VAL A 92 0.09 -6.83 6.39
CA VAL A 92 -1.32 -6.46 6.17
C VAL A 92 -2.01 -7.63 5.50
N ASP A 93 -3.08 -8.11 6.11
CA ASP A 93 -3.88 -9.22 5.61
C ASP A 93 -5.17 -8.68 4.98
N VAL A 94 -5.54 -9.17 3.79
CA VAL A 94 -6.84 -8.90 3.14
C VAL A 94 -7.54 -10.21 2.81
N HIS A 95 -8.85 -10.27 3.02
CA HIS A 95 -9.70 -11.35 2.52
C HIS A 95 -10.80 -10.81 1.62
N HIS A 96 -10.90 -11.38 0.42
CA HIS A 96 -11.90 -11.04 -0.59
C HIS A 96 -12.25 -12.28 -1.41
N GLY A 97 -13.54 -12.57 -1.63
CA GLY A 97 -13.95 -13.72 -2.46
C GLY A 97 -13.42 -15.09 -2.04
N GLY A 98 -13.09 -15.29 -0.76
CA GLY A 98 -12.48 -16.52 -0.24
C GLY A 98 -10.95 -16.60 -0.39
N ILE A 99 -10.33 -15.63 -1.05
CA ILE A 99 -8.88 -15.53 -1.25
C ILE A 99 -8.25 -14.76 -0.08
N HIS A 100 -7.13 -15.26 0.44
CA HIS A 100 -6.33 -14.56 1.45
C HIS A 100 -5.07 -13.95 0.85
N TYR A 101 -4.99 -12.62 0.91
CA TYR A 101 -3.79 -11.86 0.56
C TYR A 101 -3.03 -11.45 1.82
N ARG A 102 -1.70 -11.48 1.72
CA ARG A 102 -0.82 -10.92 2.74
C ARG A 102 0.32 -10.17 2.10
N LEU A 103 0.42 -8.88 2.42
CA LEU A 103 1.62 -8.08 2.21
C LEU A 103 2.46 -8.13 3.47
N VAL A 104 3.74 -8.51 3.38
CA VAL A 104 4.63 -8.57 4.55
C VAL A 104 6.02 -8.04 4.19
N PRO A 105 6.61 -7.16 5.01
CA PRO A 105 7.96 -6.69 4.76
C PRO A 105 8.98 -7.84 4.73
N ASN A 106 9.79 -7.93 3.68
CA ASN A 106 10.80 -8.98 3.50
C ASN A 106 12.25 -8.44 3.43
N SER A 107 12.50 -7.30 2.79
CA SER A 107 13.81 -6.62 2.75
C SER A 107 13.63 -5.10 2.80
N ILE A 108 14.69 -4.29 3.02
CA ILE A 108 14.56 -2.85 3.32
C ILE A 108 13.61 -2.10 2.37
N PRO A 109 13.73 -2.17 1.03
CA PRO A 109 12.80 -1.48 0.15
C PRO A 109 11.51 -2.26 -0.12
N PHE A 110 11.48 -3.57 0.15
CA PHE A 110 10.44 -4.43 -0.36
C PHE A 110 9.52 -5.03 0.71
N SER A 111 8.29 -5.27 0.27
CA SER A 111 7.32 -6.13 0.91
C SER A 111 6.85 -7.20 -0.07
N LYS A 112 6.80 -8.43 0.42
CA LYS A 112 6.33 -9.59 -0.33
C LYS A 112 4.82 -9.68 -0.27
N LEU A 113 4.19 -9.84 -1.43
CA LEU A 113 2.78 -10.20 -1.57
C LEU A 113 2.63 -11.71 -1.72
N THR A 114 1.72 -12.28 -0.93
CA THR A 114 1.31 -13.68 -1.08
C THR A 114 -0.20 -13.81 -1.25
N ARG A 115 -0.62 -14.79 -2.03
CA ARG A 115 -2.00 -15.25 -2.18
C ARG A 115 -2.11 -16.69 -1.70
N ASP A 116 -2.93 -16.93 -0.67
CA ASP A 116 -3.09 -18.23 -0.02
C ASP A 116 -1.74 -18.88 0.32
N GLY A 117 -0.77 -18.05 0.71
CA GLY A 117 0.60 -18.44 1.03
C GLY A 117 1.56 -18.58 -0.16
N LYS A 118 1.08 -18.58 -1.41
CA LYS A 118 1.93 -18.57 -2.60
C LYS A 118 2.52 -17.18 -2.82
N HIS A 119 3.83 -17.08 -3.00
CA HIS A 119 4.51 -15.83 -3.33
C HIS A 119 4.15 -15.40 -4.76
N LEU A 120 3.67 -14.16 -4.90
CA LEU A 120 3.32 -13.59 -6.20
C LEU A 120 4.34 -12.56 -6.69
N GLY A 121 4.82 -11.70 -5.80
CA GLY A 121 5.74 -10.63 -6.16
C GLY A 121 6.19 -9.82 -4.96
N ASP A 122 7.21 -9.01 -5.18
CA ASP A 122 7.79 -8.08 -4.24
C ASP A 122 7.44 -6.65 -4.66
N PHE A 123 7.00 -5.83 -3.70
CA PHE A 123 6.50 -4.48 -3.94
C PHE A 123 7.37 -3.47 -3.19
N SER A 124 7.58 -2.30 -3.78
CA SER A 124 8.24 -1.15 -3.17
C SER A 124 7.38 0.10 -3.27
N SER A 125 7.23 0.85 -2.17
CA SER A 125 6.61 2.17 -2.13
C SER A 125 7.16 2.96 -0.94
N ASP A 126 7.62 4.19 -1.20
CA ASP A 126 8.24 5.08 -0.21
C ASP A 126 7.26 6.12 0.36
N GLY A 127 5.97 5.97 0.09
CA GLY A 127 4.91 6.86 0.56
C GLY A 127 4.57 8.00 -0.40
N ASP A 128 5.23 8.10 -1.55
CA ASP A 128 4.88 9.03 -2.63
C ASP A 128 3.65 8.61 -3.46
N ARG A 129 3.06 7.44 -3.11
CA ARG A 129 1.95 6.73 -3.78
C ARG A 129 2.34 5.99 -5.07
N ARG A 130 3.58 6.12 -5.53
CA ARG A 130 4.12 5.26 -6.59
C ARG A 130 4.46 3.92 -5.99
N VAL A 131 4.21 2.88 -6.79
CA VAL A 131 4.42 1.50 -6.36
C VAL A 131 5.12 0.78 -7.50
N ILE A 132 6.23 0.14 -7.18
CA ILE A 132 6.95 -0.74 -8.11
C ILE A 132 6.60 -2.18 -7.72
N ALA A 133 6.22 -2.99 -8.71
CA ALA A 133 5.95 -4.41 -8.54
C ALA A 133 6.99 -5.25 -9.30
N GLU A 134 7.63 -6.19 -8.60
CA GLU A 134 8.52 -7.20 -9.17
C GLU A 134 7.82 -8.56 -9.05
N TRP A 135 7.27 -9.03 -10.15
CA TRP A 135 6.49 -10.27 -10.20
C TRP A 135 7.39 -11.51 -10.25
N GLN A 136 6.99 -12.57 -9.55
CA GLN A 136 7.71 -13.84 -9.55
C GLN A 136 7.38 -14.65 -10.80
N GLU A 137 8.35 -14.86 -11.68
CA GLU A 137 8.18 -15.66 -12.90
C GLU A 137 7.63 -17.07 -12.61
N GLU A 138 8.13 -17.71 -11.55
CA GLU A 138 7.73 -19.06 -11.13
C GLU A 138 6.27 -19.13 -10.61
N ALA A 139 5.68 -17.99 -10.24
CA ALA A 139 4.30 -17.94 -9.82
C ALA A 139 3.32 -18.05 -11.00
N GLY A 140 3.82 -17.91 -12.23
CA GLY A 140 3.01 -17.71 -13.43
C GLY A 140 2.49 -16.27 -13.52
N THR A 141 1.68 -15.97 -14.53
CA THR A 141 1.03 -14.65 -14.63
C THR A 141 0.11 -14.45 -13.42
N PRO A 142 0.30 -13.40 -12.61
CA PRO A 142 -0.64 -13.05 -11.54
C PRO A 142 -2.03 -12.81 -12.12
N GLU A 143 -3.05 -12.73 -11.27
CA GLU A 143 -4.38 -12.27 -11.67
C GLU A 143 -4.51 -10.75 -11.49
N ALA A 144 -5.42 -10.12 -12.25
CA ALA A 144 -5.70 -8.70 -12.15
C ALA A 144 -6.03 -8.23 -10.72
N LEU A 145 -6.73 -9.07 -9.96
CA LEU A 145 -7.01 -8.82 -8.55
C LEU A 145 -5.75 -8.83 -7.69
N ASP A 146 -4.77 -9.68 -8.00
CA ASP A 146 -3.50 -9.74 -7.26
C ASP A 146 -2.75 -8.41 -7.37
N ALA A 147 -2.70 -7.84 -8.58
CA ALA A 147 -2.13 -6.51 -8.82
C ALA A 147 -2.90 -5.43 -8.05
N ALA A 148 -4.22 -5.35 -8.21
CA ALA A 148 -5.01 -4.33 -7.54
C ALA A 148 -4.81 -4.32 -6.01
N ILE A 149 -4.79 -5.51 -5.38
CA ILE A 149 -4.54 -5.64 -3.95
C ILE A 149 -3.09 -5.29 -3.59
N GLY A 150 -2.11 -5.78 -4.34
CA GLY A 150 -0.69 -5.50 -4.10
C GLY A 150 -0.36 -4.00 -4.14
N TYR A 151 -0.85 -3.31 -5.16
CA TYR A 151 -0.71 -1.86 -5.32
C TYR A 151 -1.42 -1.11 -4.20
N ALA A 152 -2.68 -1.46 -3.88
CA ALA A 152 -3.44 -0.78 -2.83
C ALA A 152 -2.80 -0.90 -1.44
N LEU A 153 -2.34 -2.10 -1.08
CA LEU A 153 -1.68 -2.33 0.21
C LEU A 153 -0.34 -1.62 0.30
N SER A 154 0.46 -1.66 -0.76
CA SER A 154 1.78 -1.03 -0.79
C SER A 154 1.65 0.49 -0.74
N ALA A 155 0.71 1.07 -1.48
CA ALA A 155 0.47 2.51 -1.46
C ALA A 155 -0.13 3.00 -0.13
N ALA A 156 -1.02 2.23 0.50
CA ALA A 156 -1.68 2.64 1.75
C ALA A 156 -0.77 2.56 2.98
N PHE A 157 0.10 1.55 3.04
CA PHE A 157 0.90 1.25 4.24
C PHE A 157 2.40 1.39 4.03
N GLY A 158 2.86 1.65 2.80
CA GLY A 158 4.27 1.59 2.43
C GLY A 158 4.80 0.15 2.51
N THR A 159 6.04 -0.04 2.07
CA THR A 159 6.67 -1.37 2.03
C THR A 159 7.58 -1.64 3.22
N GLY A 160 7.35 -0.93 4.33
CA GLY A 160 8.05 -1.13 5.60
C GLY A 160 9.55 -0.82 5.53
N GLY A 161 9.99 -0.07 4.52
CA GLY A 161 11.29 0.61 4.55
C GLY A 161 11.26 1.65 5.66
N GLN A 162 12.34 1.74 6.40
CA GLN A 162 12.45 2.56 7.60
C GLN A 162 11.82 3.94 7.42
N PRO A 163 11.23 4.54 8.47
CA PRO A 163 10.92 5.95 8.43
C PRO A 163 12.19 6.72 8.04
N MET A 164 12.08 7.74 7.19
CA MET A 164 13.22 8.55 6.77
C MET A 164 14.09 9.07 7.94
N TRP A 165 13.59 9.09 9.17
CA TRP A 165 14.38 9.45 10.36
C TRP A 165 15.55 8.50 10.66
N MET A 166 15.55 7.22 10.25
CA MET A 166 16.75 6.37 10.42
C MET A 166 17.85 6.68 9.40
N MET A 167 17.53 7.10 8.18
CA MET A 167 18.55 7.63 7.24
C MET A 167 19.18 8.92 7.76
N LEU A 168 18.43 9.72 8.54
CA LEU A 168 18.96 10.92 9.20
C LEU A 168 19.90 10.57 10.37
N VAL A 169 19.65 9.47 11.10
CA VAL A 169 20.53 9.00 12.18
C VAL A 169 21.88 8.52 11.63
N ASP A 170 21.89 7.79 10.50
CA ASP A 170 23.15 7.37 9.86
C ASP A 170 23.96 8.57 9.34
N ALA A 171 23.30 9.61 8.83
CA ALA A 171 23.96 10.84 8.38
C ALA A 171 24.54 11.67 9.55
N ILE A 172 23.87 11.72 10.70
CA ILE A 172 24.38 12.41 11.90
C ILE A 172 25.50 11.60 12.55
N SER A 173 25.41 10.26 12.55
CA SER A 173 26.47 9.40 13.09
C SER A 173 27.73 9.37 12.23
N ALA A 174 27.63 9.61 10.92
CA ALA A 174 28.79 9.75 10.02
C ALA A 174 29.43 11.15 10.04
N ALA A 175 28.74 12.15 10.59
CA ALA A 175 29.22 13.54 10.71
C ALA A 175 29.79 13.88 12.11
N LEU A 176 29.73 12.93 13.05
CA LEU A 176 30.46 13.01 14.32
C LEU A 176 31.78 12.21 14.18
N PRO A 177 32.94 12.80 14.55
CA PRO A 177 34.24 12.13 14.44
C PRO A 177 34.40 10.95 15.40
#